data_AF-A0A2Z6RG08-F1
#
_entry.id   AF-A0A2Z6RG08-F1
#
_cell.length_a   1.000
_cell.length_b   1.000
_cell.length_c   1.000
_cell.angle_alpha   90.00
_cell.angle_beta   90.00
_cell.angle_gamma   90.00
#
_symmetry.space_group_name_H-M   'P 1'
#
loop_
_entity.id
_entity.type
_entity.pdbx_description
1 polymer ?
#
loop_
_entity_poly.entity_id
_entity_poly.type
_entity_poly.pdbx_seq_one_letter_code
_entity_poly.pdbx_strand_id
1 'polypeptide(L)'
;MFYYLDGSKYSAICIFKGKQLPRGEVIPKGVICWFQENGWMTSDLMKKYIEFLFRLRMAENLSKESAMMVYDSFWGHLKESVKDKFKQYDFHLAIIPAGLISICQPLDVSINKPFKDNMRKEWHEWMCQDGAGEIEAGNLKRARISDVYGWVKHSWDAISDQIIFNSFKKCAILNMLDGSEDIMVYEEINKLIAKIEEENLDKLDDSTEIVDN
;
A
#
# COMPACT_ATOMS: atom_id res chain seq x y z
N MET A 1 -2.46 0.20 3.44
CA MET A 1 -1.66 0.05 4.67
C MET A 1 -0.58 1.09 4.58
N PHE A 2 -0.48 1.98 5.56
CA PHE A 2 0.27 3.23 5.38
C PHE A 2 1.01 3.59 6.66
N TYR A 3 2.11 4.29 6.46
CA TYR A 3 2.95 4.85 7.50
C TYR A 3 3.12 6.32 7.19
N TYR A 4 3.24 7.12 8.24
CA TYR A 4 3.68 8.49 8.09
C TYR A 4 5.21 8.56 8.09
N LEU A 5 5.74 9.69 7.63
CA LEU A 5 7.17 10.00 7.63
C LEU A 5 7.82 9.93 9.02
N ASP A 6 7.04 9.89 10.10
CA ASP A 6 7.52 9.72 11.47
C ASP A 6 7.77 8.24 11.85
N GLY A 7 7.44 7.29 10.97
CA GLY A 7 7.56 5.85 11.24
C GLY A 7 6.38 5.24 12.00
N SER A 8 5.33 6.02 12.29
CA SER A 8 4.17 5.55 13.04
C SER A 8 3.32 4.56 12.25
N LYS A 9 2.97 3.45 12.91
CA LYS A 9 2.18 2.34 12.36
C LYS A 9 0.70 2.51 12.70
N TYR A 10 -0.13 2.69 11.68
CA TYR A 10 -1.58 2.82 11.86
C TYR A 10 -2.33 1.52 11.57
N SER A 11 -3.57 1.42 12.04
CA SER A 11 -4.43 0.26 11.78
C SER A 11 -4.55 -0.03 10.28
N ALA A 12 -4.49 -1.32 9.94
CA ALA A 12 -4.69 -1.77 8.56
C ALA A 12 -6.10 -1.38 8.08
N ILE A 13 -6.20 -1.03 6.79
CA ILE A 13 -7.48 -0.84 6.11
C ILE A 13 -7.68 -1.98 5.12
N CYS A 14 -8.79 -2.69 5.25
CA CYS A 14 -9.21 -3.74 4.33
C CYS A 14 -10.38 -3.25 3.48
N ILE A 15 -10.30 -3.48 2.17
CA ILE A 15 -11.39 -3.22 1.22
C ILE A 15 -11.93 -4.57 0.77
N PHE A 16 -13.13 -4.93 1.19
CA PHE A 16 -13.79 -6.17 0.79
C PHE A 16 -14.72 -5.93 -0.40
N LYS A 17 -14.79 -6.94 -1.28
CA LYS A 17 -15.75 -6.96 -2.36
C LYS A 17 -17.18 -7.05 -1.80
N GLY A 18 -18.03 -6.10 -2.18
CA GLY A 18 -19.43 -6.02 -1.77
C GLY A 18 -19.88 -4.59 -1.46
N LYS A 19 -21.14 -4.42 -1.06
CA LYS A 19 -21.69 -3.09 -0.71
C LYS A 19 -21.68 -2.82 0.79
N GLN A 20 -21.68 -3.88 1.60
CA GLN A 20 -21.75 -3.79 3.06
C GLN A 20 -21.28 -5.09 3.73
N LEU A 21 -21.11 -5.02 5.05
CA LEU A 21 -20.81 -6.18 5.89
C LEU A 21 -21.92 -7.24 5.78
N PRO A 22 -21.59 -8.51 5.49
CA PRO A 22 -22.57 -9.58 5.49
C PRO A 22 -23.25 -9.74 6.85
N ARG A 23 -24.51 -10.19 6.82
CA ARG A 23 -25.31 -10.39 8.04
C ARG A 23 -24.64 -11.44 8.94
N GLY A 24 -24.47 -11.10 10.22
CA GLY A 24 -23.89 -11.99 11.23
C GLY A 24 -22.37 -11.90 11.35
N GLU A 25 -21.70 -11.08 10.54
CA GLU A 25 -20.30 -10.76 10.71
C GLU A 25 -20.14 -9.59 11.69
N VAL A 26 -19.01 -9.57 12.41
CA VAL A 26 -18.62 -8.48 13.31
C VAL A 26 -17.23 -8.01 12.91
N ILE A 27 -17.03 -6.69 12.82
CA ILE A 27 -15.72 -6.12 12.54
C ILE A 27 -14.96 -6.02 13.88
N PRO A 28 -13.85 -6.75 14.05
CA PRO A 28 -13.05 -6.66 15.27
C PRO A 28 -12.38 -5.29 15.40
N LYS A 29 -12.09 -4.88 16.64
CA LYS A 29 -11.36 -3.62 16.90
C LYS A 29 -9.91 -3.72 16.38
N GLY A 30 -9.41 -2.63 15.82
CA GLY A 30 -8.00 -2.50 15.41
C GLY A 30 -7.72 -2.71 13.91
N VAL A 31 -8.74 -2.99 13.11
CA VAL A 31 -8.68 -2.97 11.64
C VAL A 31 -9.87 -2.18 11.11
N ILE A 32 -9.65 -1.37 10.08
CA ILE A 32 -10.70 -0.59 9.44
C ILE A 32 -11.22 -1.39 8.25
N CYS A 33 -12.52 -1.54 8.16
CA CYS A 33 -13.15 -2.19 7.02
C CYS A 33 -13.93 -1.21 6.16
N TRP A 34 -13.66 -1.23 4.85
CA TRP A 34 -14.55 -0.68 3.84
C TRP A 34 -15.03 -1.76 2.86
N PHE A 35 -16.14 -1.46 2.20
CA PHE A 35 -16.74 -2.30 1.18
C PHE A 35 -16.80 -1.53 -0.13
N GLN A 36 -16.41 -2.22 -1.21
CA GLN A 36 -16.50 -1.70 -2.57
C GLN A 36 -16.99 -2.82 -3.49
N GLU A 37 -17.88 -2.51 -4.42
CA GLU A 37 -18.59 -3.51 -5.25
C GLU A 37 -17.66 -4.50 -5.97
N ASN A 38 -16.48 -4.04 -6.39
CA ASN A 38 -15.47 -4.84 -7.06
C ASN A 38 -14.28 -5.20 -6.16
N GLY A 39 -14.19 -4.62 -4.95
CA GLY A 39 -13.07 -4.81 -4.02
C GLY A 39 -11.82 -3.99 -4.35
N TRP A 40 -11.93 -2.92 -5.14
CA TRP A 40 -10.79 -2.09 -5.54
C TRP A 40 -10.82 -0.73 -4.86
N MET A 41 -9.65 -0.10 -4.75
CA MET A 41 -9.55 1.30 -4.33
C MET A 41 -10.05 2.23 -5.44
N THR A 42 -11.12 2.98 -5.18
CA THR A 42 -11.68 3.97 -6.12
C THR A 42 -11.28 5.38 -5.72
N SER A 43 -11.45 6.36 -6.62
CA SER A 43 -11.18 7.77 -6.31
C SER A 43 -12.01 8.30 -5.14
N ASP A 44 -13.26 7.82 -4.97
CA ASP A 44 -14.09 8.23 -3.83
C ASP A 44 -13.63 7.59 -2.52
N LEU A 45 -13.19 6.33 -2.55
CA LEU A 45 -12.55 5.71 -1.38
C LEU A 45 -11.23 6.38 -1.04
N MET A 46 -10.48 6.84 -2.03
CA MET A 46 -9.28 7.65 -1.78
C MET A 46 -9.62 8.98 -1.12
N LYS A 47 -10.64 9.70 -1.57
CA LYS A 47 -11.07 10.94 -0.89
C LYS A 47 -11.49 10.67 0.56
N LYS A 48 -12.25 9.60 0.79
CA LYS A 48 -12.63 9.14 2.14
C LYS A 48 -11.40 8.80 2.98
N TYR A 49 -10.39 8.19 2.36
CA TYR A 49 -9.13 7.85 3.01
C TYR A 49 -8.33 9.08 3.41
N ILE A 50 -8.21 10.08 2.54
CA ILE A 50 -7.52 11.34 2.86
C ILE A 50 -8.22 12.05 4.02
N GLU A 51 -9.56 12.08 4.02
CA GLU A 51 -10.32 12.67 5.12
C GLU A 51 -10.12 11.90 6.44
N PHE A 52 -10.09 10.57 6.37
CA PHE A 52 -9.79 9.73 7.54
C PHE A 52 -8.41 10.05 8.12
N LEU A 53 -7.38 10.14 7.27
CA LEU A 53 -6.02 10.52 7.66
C LEU A 53 -5.94 11.91 8.28
N PHE A 54 -6.61 12.89 7.67
CA PHE A 54 -6.68 14.24 8.21
C PHE A 54 -7.27 14.23 9.62
N ARG A 55 -8.39 13.54 9.83
CA ARG A 55 -9.03 13.41 11.16
C ARG A 55 -8.12 12.73 12.18
N LEU A 56 -7.36 11.73 11.74
CA LEU A 56 -6.41 11.01 12.59
C LEU A 56 -5.30 11.96 13.08
N ARG A 57 -4.67 12.70 12.16
CA ARG A 57 -3.66 13.71 12.51
C ARG A 57 -4.19 14.80 13.45
N MET A 58 -5.42 15.26 13.21
CA MET A 58 -6.07 16.24 14.10
C MET A 58 -6.25 15.69 15.51
N ALA A 59 -6.62 14.41 15.65
CA ALA A 59 -6.78 13.77 16.95
C ALA A 59 -5.45 13.58 17.70
N GLU A 60 -4.35 13.40 16.97
CA GLU A 60 -3.00 13.24 17.51
C GLU A 60 -2.23 14.56 17.66
N ASN A 61 -2.88 15.71 17.44
CA ASN A 61 -2.26 17.05 17.45
C ASN A 61 -1.12 17.25 16.43
N LEU A 62 -1.07 16.44 15.38
CA LEU A 62 -0.07 16.52 14.29
C LEU A 62 -0.51 17.48 13.17
N SER A 63 -1.48 18.37 13.43
CA SER A 63 -2.07 19.26 12.42
C SER A 63 -1.13 20.34 11.91
N LYS A 64 -0.04 20.62 12.65
CA LYS A 64 0.95 21.65 12.30
C LYS A 64 2.19 21.06 11.61
N GLU A 65 2.32 19.74 11.61
CA GLU A 65 3.43 19.06 10.96
C GLU A 65 3.10 18.92 9.47
N SER A 66 4.12 18.94 8.62
CA SER A 66 3.95 18.58 7.21
C SER A 66 3.64 17.08 7.11
N ALA A 67 2.89 16.71 6.08
CA ALA A 67 2.50 15.33 5.84
C ALA A 67 2.83 14.97 4.40
N MET A 68 3.59 13.90 4.18
CA MET A 68 3.78 13.35 2.83
C MET A 68 3.10 12.01 2.72
N MET A 69 2.42 11.82 1.59
CA MET A 69 1.91 10.53 1.18
C MET A 69 2.71 10.05 -0.03
N VAL A 70 3.24 8.83 0.07
CA VAL A 70 3.98 8.15 -1.00
C VAL A 70 3.14 6.98 -1.52
N TYR A 71 2.82 6.96 -2.81
CA TYR A 71 2.11 5.84 -3.44
C TYR A 71 2.48 5.64 -4.91
N ASP A 72 2.11 4.49 -5.45
CA ASP A 72 2.34 4.14 -6.85
C ASP A 72 1.56 5.03 -7.83
N SER A 73 1.93 4.97 -9.10
CA SER A 73 1.27 5.70 -10.18
C SER A 73 -0.10 5.11 -10.59
N PHE A 74 -0.83 4.45 -9.68
CA PHE A 74 -2.12 3.86 -10.02
C PHE A 74 -3.15 4.91 -10.43
N TRP A 75 -3.87 4.63 -11.52
CA TRP A 75 -4.73 5.59 -12.22
C TRP A 75 -5.83 6.22 -11.34
N GLY A 76 -6.33 5.47 -10.35
CA GLY A 76 -7.32 5.97 -9.39
C GLY A 76 -6.82 7.12 -8.50
N HIS A 77 -5.50 7.19 -8.26
CA HIS A 77 -4.82 8.22 -7.48
C HIS A 77 -4.49 9.47 -8.30
N LEU A 78 -4.37 9.33 -9.63
CA LEU A 78 -3.93 10.39 -10.53
C LEU A 78 -5.05 11.36 -10.93
N LYS A 79 -6.31 11.07 -10.59
CA LYS A 79 -7.43 11.99 -10.87
C LYS A 79 -7.23 13.31 -10.15
N GLU A 80 -7.47 14.43 -10.84
CA GLU A 80 -7.27 15.76 -10.27
C GLU A 80 -8.09 15.98 -9.00
N SER A 81 -9.34 15.50 -8.97
CA SER A 81 -10.18 15.60 -7.77
C SER A 81 -9.63 14.90 -6.50
N VAL A 82 -8.72 13.93 -6.67
CA VAL A 82 -8.01 13.29 -5.54
C VAL A 82 -6.82 14.15 -5.12
N LYS A 83 -6.05 14.68 -6.08
CA LYS A 83 -4.95 15.62 -5.83
C LYS A 83 -5.43 16.89 -5.14
N ASP A 84 -6.55 17.44 -5.58
CA ASP A 84 -7.19 18.60 -4.95
C ASP A 84 -7.55 18.33 -3.49
N LYS A 85 -7.95 17.09 -3.19
CA LYS A 85 -8.27 16.68 -1.82
C LYS A 85 -7.02 16.58 -0.94
N PHE A 86 -5.89 16.11 -1.48
CA PHE A 86 -4.60 16.16 -0.78
C PHE A 86 -4.17 17.61 -0.52
N LYS A 87 -4.23 18.49 -1.54
CA LYS A 87 -3.94 19.92 -1.40
C LYS A 87 -4.83 20.60 -0.36
N GLN A 88 -6.13 20.28 -0.35
CA GLN A 88 -7.10 20.83 0.60
C GLN A 88 -6.70 20.59 2.07
N TYR A 89 -6.07 19.45 2.35
CA TYR A 89 -5.67 19.04 3.70
C TYR A 89 -4.16 19.13 3.94
N ASP A 90 -3.43 19.85 3.08
CA ASP A 90 -1.99 20.10 3.20
C ASP A 90 -1.13 18.82 3.25
N PHE A 91 -1.54 17.81 2.48
CA PHE A 91 -0.74 16.61 2.25
C PHE A 91 0.10 16.79 0.99
N HIS A 92 1.42 16.69 1.13
CA HIS A 92 2.33 16.53 0.02
C HIS A 92 2.19 15.15 -0.60
N LEU A 93 2.34 15.10 -1.92
CA LEU A 93 2.19 13.89 -2.71
C LEU A 93 3.50 13.58 -3.42
N ALA A 94 4.10 12.44 -3.10
CA ALA A 94 5.15 11.79 -3.90
C ALA A 94 4.59 10.57 -4.65
N ILE A 95 4.65 10.59 -5.97
CA ILE A 95 4.21 9.47 -6.82
C ILE A 95 5.45 8.65 -7.20
N ILE A 96 5.42 7.35 -6.94
CA ILE A 96 6.45 6.42 -7.38
C ILE A 96 6.21 6.08 -8.86
N PRO A 97 7.17 6.34 -9.75
CA PRO A 97 7.09 5.95 -11.15
C PRO A 97 6.90 4.44 -11.32
N ALA A 98 6.20 4.05 -12.39
CA ALA A 98 6.13 2.65 -12.79
C ALA A 98 7.55 2.08 -13.00
N GLY A 99 7.78 0.84 -12.57
CA GLY A 99 9.10 0.21 -12.62
C GLY A 99 10.01 0.47 -11.41
N LEU A 100 9.70 1.48 -10.57
CA LEU A 100 10.47 1.78 -9.36
C LEU A 100 9.88 1.20 -8.08
N ILE A 101 8.75 0.47 -8.16
CA ILE A 101 8.05 -0.08 -7.00
C ILE A 101 8.98 -0.97 -6.15
N SER A 102 9.78 -1.83 -6.78
CA SER A 102 10.68 -2.76 -6.08
C SER A 102 11.83 -2.08 -5.34
N ILE A 103 12.02 -0.77 -5.51
CA ILE A 103 13.13 0.00 -4.92
C ILE A 103 12.58 1.09 -4.00
N CYS A 104 11.58 1.83 -4.47
CA CYS A 104 11.12 3.06 -3.82
C CYS A 104 9.83 2.88 -3.01
N GLN A 105 9.16 1.73 -3.07
CA GLN A 105 7.92 1.50 -2.33
C GLN A 105 8.17 0.67 -1.06
N PRO A 106 8.10 1.26 0.15
CA PRO A 106 8.41 0.54 1.40
C PRO A 106 7.60 -0.74 1.58
N LEU A 107 6.32 -0.68 1.17
CA LEU A 107 5.42 -1.83 1.17
C LEU A 107 6.03 -3.01 0.41
N ASP A 108 6.51 -2.80 -0.81
CA ASP A 108 7.04 -3.89 -1.65
C ASP A 108 8.48 -4.27 -1.27
N VAL A 109 9.29 -3.31 -0.82
CA VAL A 109 10.69 -3.54 -0.47
C VAL A 109 10.85 -4.43 0.77
N SER A 110 10.01 -4.28 1.79
CA SER A 110 10.26 -5.01 3.06
C SER A 110 9.04 -5.41 3.88
N ILE A 111 7.84 -4.88 3.62
CA ILE A 111 6.67 -5.13 4.47
C ILE A 111 5.75 -6.22 3.91
N ASN A 112 5.51 -6.22 2.59
CA ASN A 112 4.56 -7.10 1.93
C ASN A 112 4.95 -8.57 2.08
N LYS A 113 6.25 -8.89 2.05
CA LYS A 113 6.74 -10.26 2.24
C LYS A 113 6.39 -10.81 3.64
N PRO A 114 6.90 -10.23 4.76
CA PRO A 114 6.57 -10.75 6.08
C PRO A 114 5.08 -10.69 6.38
N PHE A 115 4.35 -9.68 5.89
CA PHE A 115 2.90 -9.62 6.03
C PHE A 115 2.20 -10.79 5.33
N LYS A 116 2.56 -11.09 4.07
CA LYS A 116 2.01 -12.24 3.32
C LYS A 116 2.40 -13.57 3.97
N ASP A 117 3.60 -13.68 4.52
CA ASP A 117 4.05 -14.89 5.21
C ASP A 117 3.23 -15.13 6.48
N ASN A 118 2.97 -14.09 7.27
CA ASN A 118 2.09 -14.16 8.44
C ASN A 118 0.65 -14.51 8.03
N MET A 119 0.11 -13.90 6.98
CA MET A 119 -1.23 -14.21 6.48
C MET A 119 -1.37 -15.67 6.05
N ARG A 120 -0.32 -16.25 5.42
CA ARG A 120 -0.30 -17.67 5.05
C ARG A 120 -0.25 -18.58 6.28
N LYS A 121 0.48 -18.17 7.32
CA LYS A 121 0.54 -18.90 8.59
C LYS A 121 -0.84 -18.95 9.26
N GLU A 122 -1.49 -17.81 9.40
CA GLU A 122 -2.85 -17.70 9.95
C GLU A 122 -3.86 -18.56 9.18
N TRP A 123 -3.81 -18.50 7.84
CA TRP A 123 -4.65 -19.35 6.99
C TRP A 123 -4.36 -20.85 7.18
N HIS A 124 -3.09 -21.24 7.25
CA HIS A 124 -2.70 -22.63 7.43
C HIS A 124 -3.13 -23.18 8.79
N GLU A 125 -2.96 -22.40 9.85
CA GLU A 125 -3.41 -22.78 11.20
C GLU A 125 -4.94 -22.95 11.25
N TRP A 126 -5.69 -22.03 10.64
CA TRP A 126 -7.13 -22.15 10.51
C TRP A 126 -7.55 -23.40 9.72
N MET A 127 -6.83 -23.72 8.64
CA MET A 127 -7.08 -24.93 7.85
C MET A 127 -6.86 -26.21 8.68
N CYS A 128 -5.85 -26.24 9.54
CA CYS A 128 -5.52 -27.40 10.38
C CYS A 128 -6.46 -27.59 11.59
N GLN A 129 -7.18 -26.55 12.03
CA GLN A 129 -8.04 -26.54 13.22
C GLN A 129 -9.54 -26.70 12.89
N ASP A 130 -9.89 -27.51 11.88
CA ASP A 130 -11.26 -27.73 11.38
C ASP A 130 -11.95 -26.53 10.70
N GLY A 131 -11.24 -25.43 10.44
CA GLY A 131 -11.75 -24.33 9.62
C GLY A 131 -12.10 -24.76 8.19
N ALA A 132 -11.41 -25.79 7.69
CA ALA A 132 -11.46 -26.35 6.35
C ALA A 132 -12.51 -27.44 6.10
N GLY A 133 -13.49 -27.63 6.99
CA GLY A 133 -14.51 -28.68 6.79
C GLY A 133 -15.08 -28.65 5.36
N GLU A 134 -15.27 -29.82 4.75
CA GLU A 134 -15.90 -29.90 3.43
C GLU A 134 -17.39 -29.55 3.56
N ILE A 135 -17.88 -28.65 2.71
CA ILE A 135 -19.33 -28.51 2.53
C ILE A 135 -19.86 -29.73 1.76
N GLU A 136 -21.16 -30.03 1.87
CA GLU A 136 -21.79 -31.20 1.22
C GLU A 136 -21.50 -31.32 -0.29
N ALA A 137 -21.14 -30.22 -0.95
CA ALA A 137 -20.72 -30.17 -2.35
C ALA A 137 -19.25 -30.56 -2.62
N GLY A 138 -18.50 -31.01 -1.61
CA GLY A 138 -17.08 -31.41 -1.72
C GLY A 138 -16.10 -30.24 -1.84
N ASN A 139 -16.56 -29.00 -1.67
CA ASN A 139 -15.68 -27.83 -1.63
C ASN A 139 -15.22 -27.53 -0.21
N LEU A 140 -14.03 -26.95 -0.07
CA LEU A 140 -13.58 -26.41 1.21
C LEU A 140 -14.50 -25.27 1.66
N LYS A 141 -14.85 -25.26 2.94
CA LYS A 141 -15.56 -24.15 3.56
C LYS A 141 -14.76 -22.85 3.38
N ARG A 142 -15.45 -21.79 3.01
CA ARG A 142 -14.86 -20.45 2.88
C ARG A 142 -14.71 -19.83 4.27
N ALA A 143 -13.54 -19.25 4.53
CA ALA A 143 -13.31 -18.43 5.73
C ALA A 143 -14.31 -17.27 5.81
N ARG A 144 -14.77 -16.98 7.03
CA ARG A 144 -15.63 -15.82 7.29
C ARG A 144 -14.85 -14.54 7.15
N ILE A 145 -15.55 -13.43 6.94
CA ILE A 145 -14.85 -12.13 6.88
C ILE A 145 -14.21 -11.82 8.24
N SER A 146 -14.91 -12.14 9.35
CA SER A 146 -14.35 -12.12 10.72
C SER A 146 -13.03 -12.87 10.87
N ASP A 147 -12.91 -14.08 10.33
CA ASP A 147 -11.67 -14.86 10.36
C ASP A 147 -10.55 -14.10 9.63
N VAL A 148 -10.82 -13.65 8.39
CA VAL A 148 -9.85 -12.92 7.56
C VAL A 148 -9.41 -11.62 8.24
N TYR A 149 -10.31 -10.89 8.94
CA TYR A 149 -9.91 -9.71 9.71
C TYR A 149 -8.96 -10.05 10.84
N GLY A 150 -9.24 -11.12 11.58
CA GLY A 150 -8.37 -11.60 12.66
C GLY A 150 -6.96 -11.85 12.14
N TRP A 151 -6.87 -12.53 11.00
CA TRP A 151 -5.59 -12.80 10.34
C TRP A 151 -4.88 -11.52 9.91
N VAL A 152 -5.59 -10.58 9.27
CA VAL A 152 -5.00 -9.29 8.86
C VAL A 152 -4.50 -8.52 10.08
N LYS A 153 -5.27 -8.49 11.16
CA LYS A 153 -4.89 -7.81 12.40
C LYS A 153 -3.61 -8.40 12.97
N HIS A 154 -3.59 -9.70 13.23
CA HIS A 154 -2.43 -10.37 13.83
C HIS A 154 -1.21 -10.30 12.91
N SER A 155 -1.39 -10.53 11.62
CA SER A 155 -0.33 -10.44 10.61
C SER A 155 0.24 -9.04 10.53
N TRP A 156 -0.61 -8.02 10.65
CA TRP A 156 -0.19 -6.63 10.66
C TRP A 156 0.54 -6.30 11.95
N ASP A 157 -0.04 -6.60 13.12
CA ASP A 157 0.53 -6.33 14.43
C ASP A 157 1.92 -6.97 14.59
N ALA A 158 2.14 -8.15 13.99
CA ALA A 158 3.43 -8.84 13.97
C ALA A 158 4.53 -8.14 13.15
N ILE A 159 4.20 -7.17 12.29
CA ILE A 159 5.21 -6.34 11.59
C ILE A 159 5.79 -5.33 12.57
N SER A 160 7.03 -5.53 13.01
CA SER A 160 7.69 -4.61 13.96
C SER A 160 7.94 -3.22 13.36
N ASP A 161 7.97 -2.20 14.22
CA ASP A 161 8.33 -0.82 13.85
C ASP A 161 9.74 -0.74 13.21
N GLN A 162 10.65 -1.64 13.59
CA GLN A 162 11.97 -1.73 12.97
C GLN A 162 11.90 -2.13 11.48
N ILE A 163 10.99 -3.04 11.11
CA ILE A 163 10.80 -3.42 9.69
C ILE A 163 10.27 -2.22 8.91
N ILE A 164 9.36 -1.47 9.50
CA ILE A 164 8.78 -0.26 8.92
C ILE A 164 9.88 0.77 8.72
N PHE A 165 10.59 1.14 9.78
CA PHE A 165 11.67 2.11 9.73
C PHE A 165 12.74 1.73 8.69
N ASN A 166 13.19 0.47 8.71
CA ASN A 166 14.18 -0.03 7.75
C ASN A 166 13.67 -0.01 6.31
N SER A 167 12.37 -0.24 6.08
CA SER A 167 11.78 -0.19 4.74
C SER A 167 11.82 1.22 4.16
N PHE A 168 11.48 2.23 4.96
CA PHE A 168 11.53 3.63 4.54
C PHE A 168 12.96 4.12 4.34
N LYS A 169 13.89 3.68 5.20
CA LYS A 169 15.32 3.96 5.04
C LYS A 169 15.85 3.37 3.73
N LYS A 170 15.54 2.10 3.44
CA LYS A 170 15.93 1.44 2.18
C LYS A 170 15.38 2.13 0.93
N CYS A 171 14.18 2.70 1.02
CA CYS A 171 13.57 3.45 -0.06
C CYS A 171 14.06 4.91 -0.15
N ALA A 172 15.03 5.31 0.68
CA ALA A 172 15.49 6.70 0.82
C ALA A 172 14.36 7.71 1.09
N ILE A 173 13.30 7.27 1.78
CA ILE A 173 12.19 8.14 2.20
C ILE A 173 12.45 8.68 3.61
N LEU A 174 13.02 7.87 4.49
CA LEU A 174 13.50 8.27 5.82
C LEU A 174 15.00 8.55 5.72
N ASN A 175 15.38 9.73 5.22
CA ASN A 175 16.72 10.35 5.39
C ASN A 175 16.64 11.84 5.02
N MET A 176 16.32 12.70 5.99
CA MET A 176 16.33 14.17 5.84
C MET A 176 16.83 14.86 7.12
N LEU A 177 17.97 14.45 7.68
CA LEU A 177 18.65 15.27 8.71
C LEU A 177 20.17 15.44 8.58
N ASP A 178 20.93 14.58 7.87
CA ASP A 178 22.37 14.87 7.65
C ASP A 178 22.98 14.50 6.28
N GLY A 179 22.23 13.88 5.37
CA GLY A 179 22.62 13.73 3.95
C GLY A 179 23.86 12.85 3.68
N SER A 180 24.29 12.04 4.64
CA SER A 180 25.55 11.29 4.53
C SER A 180 25.40 9.88 3.92
N GLU A 181 24.21 9.30 3.93
CA GLU A 181 23.92 7.95 3.40
C GLU A 181 23.34 7.95 1.96
N ASP A 182 23.09 9.11 1.38
CA ASP A 182 22.32 9.25 0.13
C ASP A 182 23.08 8.80 -1.13
N ILE A 183 24.41 8.74 -1.08
CA ILE A 183 25.26 8.52 -2.26
C ILE A 183 24.99 7.16 -2.93
N MET A 184 24.82 6.09 -2.16
CA MET A 184 24.64 4.75 -2.74
C MET A 184 23.26 4.52 -3.36
N VAL A 185 22.20 5.11 -2.78
CA VAL A 185 20.84 4.94 -3.31
C VAL A 185 20.64 5.77 -4.57
N TYR A 186 21.21 6.98 -4.63
CA TYR A 186 21.20 7.78 -5.86
C TYR A 186 21.92 7.07 -7.01
N GLU A 187 23.04 6.38 -6.74
CA GLU A 187 23.74 5.60 -7.78
C GLU A 187 22.89 4.44 -8.33
N GLU A 188 22.18 3.71 -7.47
CA GLU A 188 21.29 2.62 -7.91
C GLU A 188 20.07 3.14 -8.67
N ILE A 189 19.45 4.23 -8.19
CA ILE A 189 18.33 4.89 -8.88
C ILE A 189 18.77 5.43 -10.24
N ASN A 190 19.92 6.11 -10.31
CA ASN A 190 20.44 6.67 -11.56
C ASN A 190 20.79 5.57 -12.57
N LYS A 191 21.38 4.45 -12.11
CA LYS A 191 21.62 3.28 -12.97
C LYS A 191 20.32 2.71 -13.54
N LEU A 192 19.25 2.66 -12.75
CA LEU A 192 17.98 2.15 -13.23
C LEU A 192 17.27 3.15 -14.16
N ILE A 193 17.33 4.46 -13.88
CA ILE A 193 16.83 5.50 -14.77
C ILE A 193 17.52 5.39 -16.13
N ALA A 194 18.86 5.33 -16.15
CA ALA A 194 19.62 5.16 -17.38
C ALA A 194 19.20 3.90 -18.14
N LYS A 195 18.99 2.78 -17.44
CA LYS A 195 18.51 1.53 -18.05
C LYS A 195 17.10 1.65 -18.64
N ILE A 196 16.19 2.34 -17.96
CA ILE A 196 14.82 2.59 -18.45
C ILE A 196 14.86 3.53 -19.66
N GLU A 197 15.74 4.53 -19.67
CA GLU A 197 15.93 5.44 -20.80
C GLU A 197 16.48 4.70 -22.03
N GLU A 198 17.47 3.81 -21.86
CA GLU A 198 17.99 2.93 -22.92
C GLU A 198 16.89 2.01 -23.48
N GLU A 199 16.15 1.30 -22.61
CA GLU A 199 15.07 0.39 -23.03
C GLU A 199 13.89 1.11 -23.72
N ASN A 200 13.73 2.42 -23.52
CA ASN A 200 12.73 3.23 -24.20
C ASN A 200 13.25 3.81 -25.52
N LEU A 201 14.57 4.06 -25.64
CA LEU A 201 15.19 4.51 -26.90
C LEU A 201 15.13 3.40 -27.97
N ASP A 202 15.39 2.15 -27.56
CA ASP A 202 15.34 0.98 -28.46
C ASP A 202 13.93 0.69 -29.02
N LYS A 203 12.87 1.23 -28.39
CA LYS A 203 11.49 1.08 -28.86
C LYS A 203 11.04 2.16 -29.84
N LEU A 204 11.82 3.21 -30.02
CA LEU A 204 11.55 4.28 -30.99
C LEU A 204 12.25 4.03 -32.34
N ASP A 205 13.32 3.24 -32.38
CA ASP A 205 14.09 2.97 -33.61
C ASP A 205 13.39 1.99 -34.56
N ASP A 206 12.48 1.14 -34.07
CA ASP A 206 11.81 0.10 -34.87
C ASP A 206 10.49 0.55 -35.55
N SER A 207 10.21 1.87 -35.62
CA SER A 207 8.98 2.38 -36.26
C SER A 207 9.16 3.54 -37.26
N THR A 208 10.39 3.82 -37.71
CA THR A 208 10.64 4.83 -38.75
C THR A 208 11.16 4.20 -40.05
N GLU A 209 10.31 3.43 -40.74
CA GLU A 209 10.39 3.40 -42.20
C GLU A 209 9.67 4.65 -42.73
N ILE A 210 10.47 5.67 -43.05
CA ILE A 210 10.05 6.82 -43.84
C ILE A 210 9.76 6.30 -45.26
N VAL A 211 8.48 6.24 -45.63
CA VAL A 211 8.09 6.11 -47.04
C VAL A 211 8.20 7.52 -47.65
N ASP A 212 9.29 7.77 -48.36
CA ASP A 212 9.40 8.93 -49.25
C ASP A 212 8.46 8.75 -50.46
N ASN A 213 7.78 9.85 -50.81
CA ASN A 213 6.70 9.98 -51.81
C ASN A 213 6.94 9.34 -53.18
#